data_AF-A0A1I8BMI0-F1
#
_entry.id   AF-A0A1I8BMI0-F1
#
_cell.length_a   1.000
_cell.length_b   1.000
_cell.length_c   1.000
_cell.angle_alpha   90.00
_cell.angle_beta   90.00
_cell.angle_gamma   90.00
#
_symmetry.space_group_name_H-M   'P 1'
#
loop_
_entity.id
_entity.type
_entity.pdbx_description
1 polymer ?
#
loop_
_entity_poly.entity_id
_entity_poly.type
_entity_poly.pdbx_seq_one_letter_code
_entity_poly.pdbx_strand_id
1 'polypeptide(L)'
;MFKNGSMQPVDENDAQRKENLDARNAAKVGQRRAALVERKPNIRQLTHKAATKPDDLEKFANSHIRFGGGDILISVECADDIDNYMRYLEVIYTVPDDFLKNVKSPITGRMRQILADWLYHVQNRFNLLNETLSLTINLLDRSLLAMNGSIIKTNFQLLGVTCLFISSKFEEITVPNVEDFVQIAGGVFTKEEVFQMEQKVLSALDFDLGAPHSIQFLRRYRFYVEPDGRTYQFAKYICEVATVCYSLAHHLPSTVAATAIWLASYTFGRTLVSNYLFDEVFKLDQATLFSTARSFVDHVINFASTDDNRTYALREKYQESVLEDFTAEHISKLNDFFDYGYEYSGFSSASTYSVRSAFEK
;
A
#
# COMPACT_ATOMS: atom_id res chain seq x y z
N MET A 1 20.40 -51.56 -36.65
CA MET A 1 20.47 -51.45 -35.17
C MET A 1 19.52 -50.35 -34.73
N PHE A 2 18.28 -50.70 -34.40
CA PHE A 2 17.34 -49.80 -33.73
C PHE A 2 17.21 -50.31 -32.29
N LYS A 3 17.48 -49.46 -31.29
CA LYS A 3 17.22 -49.78 -29.87
C LYS A 3 16.04 -48.94 -29.40
N ASN A 4 14.96 -49.62 -29.03
CA ASN A 4 13.79 -49.10 -28.35
C ASN A 4 14.17 -48.58 -26.95
N GLY A 5 13.82 -47.33 -26.65
CA GLY A 5 13.86 -46.77 -25.30
C GLY A 5 12.46 -46.83 -24.67
N SER A 6 12.30 -47.69 -23.67
CA SER A 6 11.10 -47.81 -22.85
C SER A 6 10.97 -46.61 -21.91
N MET A 7 9.86 -45.87 -22.03
CA MET A 7 9.44 -44.80 -21.12
C MET A 7 8.95 -45.42 -19.81
N GLN A 8 9.56 -45.06 -18.68
CA GLN A 8 9.07 -45.48 -17.36
C GLN A 8 7.78 -44.72 -16.99
N PRO A 9 6.82 -45.35 -16.28
CA PRO A 9 5.58 -44.69 -15.89
C PRO A 9 5.84 -43.67 -14.79
N VAL A 10 5.24 -42.48 -14.92
CA VAL A 10 5.19 -41.47 -13.86
C VAL A 10 4.38 -42.07 -12.70
N ASP A 11 4.98 -42.12 -11.51
CA ASP A 11 4.44 -42.76 -10.31
C ASP A 11 3.12 -42.08 -9.89
N GLU A 12 1.98 -42.75 -10.12
CA GLU A 12 0.63 -42.29 -9.79
C GLU A 12 0.49 -41.86 -8.31
N ASN A 13 1.37 -42.35 -7.43
CA ASN A 13 1.37 -42.01 -6.01
C ASN A 13 1.80 -40.56 -5.71
N ASP A 14 2.66 -39.96 -6.53
CA ASP A 14 3.14 -38.59 -6.29
C ASP A 14 2.12 -37.54 -6.73
N ALA A 15 1.38 -37.80 -7.80
CA ALA A 15 0.25 -36.98 -8.23
C ALA A 15 -0.87 -37.00 -7.17
N GLN A 16 -1.21 -38.19 -6.66
CA GLN A 16 -2.23 -38.36 -5.62
C GLN A 16 -1.82 -37.71 -4.28
N ARG A 17 -0.52 -37.70 -3.95
CA ARG A 17 0.00 -37.00 -2.75
C ARG A 17 -0.08 -35.49 -2.89
N LYS A 18 0.21 -34.96 -4.08
CA LYS A 18 0.12 -33.52 -4.35
C LYS A 18 -1.34 -33.05 -4.31
N GLU A 19 -2.25 -33.78 -4.93
CA GLU A 19 -3.69 -33.48 -4.92
C GLU A 19 -4.28 -33.53 -3.49
N ASN A 20 -3.88 -34.51 -2.67
CA ASN A 20 -4.29 -34.59 -1.26
C ASN A 20 -3.70 -33.47 -0.38
N LEU A 21 -2.51 -32.97 -0.72
CA LEU A 21 -1.89 -31.84 -0.01
C LEU A 21 -2.57 -30.52 -0.38
N ASP A 22 -2.88 -30.33 -1.67
CA ASP A 22 -3.57 -29.16 -2.19
C ASP A 22 -5.02 -29.10 -1.66
N ALA A 23 -5.71 -30.24 -1.59
CA ALA A 23 -7.04 -30.34 -0.96
C ALA A 23 -7.00 -30.03 0.55
N ARG A 24 -5.96 -30.49 1.27
CA ARG A 24 -5.77 -30.16 2.70
C ARG A 24 -5.46 -28.69 2.94
N ASN A 25 -4.71 -28.06 2.04
CA ASN A 25 -4.40 -26.63 2.12
C ASN A 25 -5.63 -25.78 1.80
N ALA A 26 -6.40 -26.14 0.76
CA ALA A 26 -7.68 -25.51 0.44
C ALA A 26 -8.68 -25.63 1.60
N ALA A 27 -8.74 -26.79 2.27
CA ALA A 27 -9.58 -26.98 3.45
C ALA A 27 -9.15 -26.11 4.65
N LYS A 28 -7.84 -25.91 4.87
CA LYS A 28 -7.33 -25.01 5.93
C LYS A 28 -7.58 -23.53 5.63
N VAL A 29 -7.51 -23.13 4.36
CA VAL A 29 -7.89 -21.78 3.91
C VAL A 29 -9.39 -21.56 4.08
N GLY A 30 -10.22 -22.54 3.71
CA GLY A 30 -11.67 -22.53 3.94
C GLY A 30 -12.06 -22.45 5.42
N GLN A 31 -11.34 -23.15 6.31
CA GLN A 31 -11.58 -23.09 7.76
C GLN A 31 -11.17 -21.75 8.37
N ARG A 32 -10.06 -21.14 7.93
CA ARG A 32 -9.68 -19.77 8.32
C ARG A 32 -10.70 -18.74 7.83
N ARG A 33 -11.24 -18.93 6.62
CA ARG A 33 -12.28 -18.10 6.03
C ARG A 33 -13.61 -18.21 6.80
N ALA A 34 -14.03 -19.42 7.18
CA ALA A 34 -15.23 -19.65 7.99
C ALA A 34 -15.12 -19.00 9.39
N ALA A 35 -13.97 -19.15 10.05
CA ALA A 35 -13.71 -18.52 11.35
C ALA A 35 -13.65 -16.98 11.30
N LEU A 36 -13.31 -16.39 10.14
CA LEU A 36 -13.33 -14.94 9.93
C LEU A 36 -14.70 -14.39 9.53
N VAL A 37 -15.51 -15.15 8.77
CA VAL A 37 -16.88 -14.76 8.42
C VAL A 37 -17.77 -14.68 9.66
N GLU A 38 -17.55 -15.55 10.65
CA GLU A 38 -18.23 -15.47 11.96
C GLU A 38 -17.76 -14.28 12.82
N ARG A 39 -16.64 -13.63 12.49
CA ARG A 39 -16.10 -12.45 13.18
C ARG A 39 -16.46 -11.11 12.55
N LYS A 40 -17.33 -11.07 11.52
CA LYS A 40 -17.83 -9.80 10.98
C LYS A 40 -18.49 -9.00 12.11
N PRO A 41 -18.01 -7.79 12.45
CA PRO A 41 -18.71 -6.95 13.40
C PRO A 41 -20.10 -6.67 12.82
N ASN A 42 -21.12 -6.82 13.66
CA ASN A 42 -22.50 -6.60 13.27
C ASN A 42 -22.69 -5.10 13.04
N ILE A 43 -22.55 -4.64 11.79
CA ILE A 43 -22.52 -3.20 11.42
C ILE A 43 -23.73 -2.45 12.00
N ARG A 44 -24.90 -3.12 12.11
CA ARG A 44 -26.12 -2.57 12.72
C ARG A 44 -26.03 -2.28 14.23
N GLN A 45 -25.08 -2.86 14.96
CA GLN A 45 -24.88 -2.60 16.38
C GLN A 45 -23.93 -1.41 16.64
N LEU A 46 -23.08 -1.06 15.66
CA LEU A 46 -22.21 0.11 15.74
C LEU A 46 -22.99 1.41 15.47
N THR A 47 -23.96 1.37 14.55
CA THR A 47 -24.81 2.52 14.19
C THR A 47 -25.67 3.04 15.34
N HIS A 48 -25.99 2.21 16.34
CA HIS A 48 -26.84 2.62 17.47
C HIS A 48 -26.08 3.29 18.63
N LYS A 49 -24.74 3.26 18.65
CA LYS A 49 -23.94 3.90 19.71
C LYS A 49 -23.42 5.30 19.35
N ALA A 50 -23.51 5.70 18.08
CA ALA A 50 -22.99 6.97 17.58
C ALA A 50 -24.08 8.02 17.28
N ALA A 51 -25.25 7.94 17.94
CA ALA A 51 -26.29 8.95 17.79
C ALA A 51 -25.97 10.20 18.64
N THR A 52 -25.11 11.08 18.14
CA THR A 52 -25.11 12.50 18.52
C THR A 52 -26.34 13.19 17.91
N LYS A 53 -26.83 14.26 18.56
CA LYS A 53 -28.15 14.85 18.27
C LYS A 53 -28.20 15.43 16.84
N PRO A 54 -29.35 15.33 16.14
CA PRO A 54 -29.51 15.83 14.75
C PRO A 54 -29.16 17.31 14.57
N ASP A 55 -29.39 18.13 15.59
CA ASP A 55 -29.21 19.59 15.53
C ASP A 55 -27.74 20.04 15.45
N ASP A 56 -26.80 19.17 15.82
CA ASP A 56 -25.35 19.46 15.78
C ASP A 56 -24.76 19.18 14.39
N LEU A 57 -25.34 18.24 13.64
CA LEU A 57 -24.97 17.88 12.26
C LEU A 57 -25.31 18.99 11.26
N GLU A 58 -26.46 19.65 11.39
CA GLU A 58 -26.85 20.77 10.51
C GLU A 58 -25.96 22.01 10.71
N LYS A 59 -25.48 22.25 11.94
CA LYS A 59 -24.56 23.37 12.22
C LYS A 59 -23.16 23.12 11.67
N PHE A 60 -22.70 21.87 11.69
CA PHE A 60 -21.40 21.46 11.14
C PHE A 60 -21.40 21.46 9.60
N ALA A 61 -22.50 21.01 8.98
CA ALA A 61 -22.70 21.04 7.53
C ALA A 61 -22.73 22.47 6.96
N ASN A 62 -23.28 23.41 7.72
CA ASN A 62 -23.41 24.81 7.29
C ASN A 62 -22.14 25.66 7.51
N SER A 63 -21.13 25.17 8.24
CA SER A 63 -19.94 25.97 8.60
C SER A 63 -18.68 25.74 7.75
N HIS A 64 -18.68 24.78 6.82
CA HIS A 64 -17.49 24.49 6.02
C HIS A 64 -17.69 24.83 4.54
N ILE A 65 -16.96 25.88 4.12
CA ILE A 65 -16.18 26.01 2.87
C ILE A 65 -16.73 25.16 1.72
N ARG A 66 -17.25 25.83 0.68
CA ARG A 66 -17.63 25.21 -0.59
C ARG A 66 -16.47 24.38 -1.13
N PHE A 67 -16.52 23.08 -0.89
CA PHE A 67 -15.66 22.10 -1.54
C PHE A 67 -16.06 22.04 -3.02
N GLY A 68 -15.07 22.11 -3.89
CA GLY A 68 -15.24 21.55 -5.23
C GLY A 68 -15.35 20.03 -5.11
N GLY A 69 -16.58 19.52 -4.97
CA GLY A 69 -16.95 18.11 -5.13
C GLY A 69 -16.76 17.21 -3.89
N GLY A 70 -17.82 16.50 -3.47
CA GLY A 70 -17.86 15.65 -2.27
C GLY A 70 -16.95 14.42 -2.31
N ASP A 71 -15.87 14.45 -1.51
CA ASP A 71 -15.08 13.26 -1.17
C ASP A 71 -15.78 12.52 -0.01
N ILE A 72 -16.33 11.33 -0.32
CA ILE A 72 -17.10 10.53 0.63
C ILE A 72 -16.26 10.06 1.84
N LEU A 73 -14.92 10.01 1.70
CA LEU A 73 -14.01 9.59 2.77
C LEU A 73 -13.98 10.57 3.96
N ILE A 74 -14.50 11.79 3.76
CA ILE A 74 -14.55 12.87 4.75
C ILE A 74 -16.02 13.30 4.96
N SER A 75 -16.99 12.57 4.39
CA SER A 75 -18.41 12.84 4.60
C SER A 75 -18.81 12.51 6.04
N VAL A 76 -19.31 13.51 6.77
CA VAL A 76 -19.66 13.41 8.19
C VAL A 76 -20.63 12.27 8.48
N GLU A 77 -21.48 11.89 7.52
CA GLU A 77 -22.49 10.86 7.70
C GLU A 77 -21.94 9.43 7.74
N CYS A 78 -20.78 9.17 7.11
CA CYS A 78 -20.24 7.81 6.95
C CYS A 78 -18.72 7.71 7.11
N ALA A 79 -18.03 8.82 7.36
CA ALA A 79 -16.58 8.89 7.46
C ALA A 79 -15.99 7.89 8.46
N ASP A 80 -16.63 7.69 9.60
CA ASP A 80 -16.13 6.78 10.64
C ASP A 80 -16.41 5.31 10.33
N ASP A 81 -17.56 5.02 9.75
CA ASP A 81 -17.88 3.66 9.29
C ASP A 81 -16.92 3.23 8.16
N ILE A 82 -16.61 4.16 7.24
CA ILE A 82 -15.64 3.93 6.17
C ILE A 82 -14.24 3.73 6.74
N ASP A 83 -13.77 4.58 7.67
CA ASP A 83 -12.46 4.43 8.32
C ASP A 83 -12.34 3.07 9.04
N ASN A 84 -13.35 2.72 9.84
CA ASN A 84 -13.36 1.44 10.55
C ASN A 84 -13.37 0.25 9.60
N TYR A 85 -14.10 0.33 8.49
CA TYR A 85 -14.11 -0.73 7.48
C TYR A 85 -12.77 -0.83 6.74
N MET A 86 -12.18 0.29 6.33
CA MET A 86 -10.86 0.29 5.69
C MET A 86 -9.79 -0.28 6.63
N ARG A 87 -9.82 0.05 7.92
CA ARG A 87 -8.91 -0.52 8.93
C ARG A 87 -9.14 -2.01 9.18
N TYR A 88 -10.37 -2.48 9.05
CA TYR A 88 -10.63 -3.92 9.06
C TYR A 88 -10.03 -4.61 7.83
N LEU A 89 -10.20 -4.01 6.64
CA LEU A 89 -9.69 -4.57 5.39
C LEU A 89 -8.16 -4.54 5.32
N GLU A 90 -7.51 -3.49 5.80
CA GLU A 90 -6.06 -3.34 5.69
C GLU A 90 -5.32 -4.46 6.42
N VAL A 91 -5.86 -4.95 7.54
CA VAL A 91 -5.31 -6.10 8.27
C VAL A 91 -5.45 -7.40 7.49
N ILE A 92 -6.53 -7.55 6.70
CA ILE A 92 -6.80 -8.76 5.91
C ILE A 92 -5.89 -8.85 4.69
N TYR A 93 -5.63 -7.71 4.04
CA TYR A 93 -4.91 -7.65 2.77
C TYR A 93 -3.43 -7.35 2.89
N THR A 94 -2.93 -7.12 4.11
CA THR A 94 -1.50 -6.92 4.36
C THR A 94 -0.75 -8.25 4.31
N VAL A 95 0.45 -8.22 3.74
CA VAL A 95 1.36 -9.37 3.73
C VAL A 95 2.23 -9.39 4.99
N PRO A 96 2.63 -10.57 5.49
CA PRO A 96 3.56 -10.65 6.62
C PRO A 96 4.91 -9.98 6.33
N ASP A 97 5.62 -9.62 7.39
CA ASP A 97 7.02 -9.20 7.25
C ASP A 97 7.86 -10.29 6.58
N ASP A 98 8.68 -9.83 5.65
CA ASP A 98 9.54 -10.64 4.79
C ASP A 98 8.85 -11.90 4.20
N PHE A 99 7.61 -11.73 3.71
CA PHE A 99 6.77 -12.85 3.29
C PHE A 99 7.42 -13.76 2.23
N LEU A 100 8.32 -13.27 1.37
CA LEU A 100 8.99 -14.09 0.37
C LEU A 100 9.98 -15.11 0.97
N LYS A 101 10.51 -14.90 2.19
CA LYS A 101 11.35 -15.90 2.86
C LYS A 101 10.59 -17.18 3.19
N ASN A 102 9.30 -17.05 3.50
CA ASN A 102 8.45 -18.16 3.95
C ASN A 102 7.75 -18.89 2.79
N VAL A 103 7.94 -18.41 1.56
CA VAL A 103 7.33 -18.96 0.36
C VAL A 103 8.37 -19.80 -0.39
N LYS A 104 7.96 -20.92 -0.99
CA LYS A 104 8.84 -21.76 -1.85
C LYS A 104 9.10 -21.12 -3.22
N SER A 105 9.32 -19.81 -3.27
CA SER A 105 9.44 -19.03 -4.50
C SER A 105 10.91 -18.72 -4.81
N PRO A 106 11.34 -18.81 -6.07
CA PRO A 106 12.67 -18.35 -6.48
C PRO A 106 12.78 -16.81 -6.57
N ILE A 107 11.67 -16.09 -6.31
CA ILE A 107 11.61 -14.62 -6.36
C ILE A 107 12.12 -14.03 -5.05
N THR A 108 13.03 -13.06 -5.15
CA THR A 108 13.60 -12.36 -4.00
C THR A 108 12.98 -10.98 -3.82
N GLY A 109 13.06 -10.40 -2.61
CA GLY A 109 12.63 -9.02 -2.35
C GLY A 109 13.28 -7.99 -3.28
N ARG A 110 14.56 -8.20 -3.63
CA ARG A 110 15.25 -7.38 -4.64
C ARG A 110 14.54 -7.48 -5.99
N MET A 111 14.25 -8.69 -6.48
CA MET A 111 13.53 -8.87 -7.76
C MET A 111 12.17 -8.17 -7.74
N ARG A 112 11.42 -8.29 -6.64
CA ARG A 112 10.13 -7.58 -6.44
C ARG A 112 10.31 -6.07 -6.56
N GLN A 113 11.33 -5.49 -5.94
CA GLN A 113 11.61 -4.06 -6.04
C GLN A 113 12.00 -3.62 -7.46
N ILE A 114 12.78 -4.43 -8.20
CA ILE A 114 13.07 -4.15 -9.62
C ILE A 114 11.79 -4.13 -10.46
N LEU A 115 10.92 -5.13 -10.26
CA LEU A 115 9.67 -5.21 -11.00
C LEU A 115 8.71 -4.06 -10.63
N ALA A 116 8.61 -3.70 -9.35
CA ALA A 116 7.77 -2.60 -8.88
C ALA A 116 8.18 -1.25 -9.50
N ASP A 117 9.48 -0.96 -9.54
CA ASP A 117 10.03 0.23 -10.19
C ASP A 117 9.75 0.25 -11.70
N TRP A 118 9.86 -0.90 -12.38
CA TRP A 118 9.49 -0.99 -13.80
C TRP A 118 7.98 -0.82 -14.02
N LEU A 119 7.13 -1.44 -13.18
CA LEU A 119 5.67 -1.27 -13.24
C LEU A 119 5.25 0.18 -13.01
N TYR A 120 5.98 0.91 -12.19
CA TYR A 120 5.79 2.34 -11.97
C TYR A 120 6.01 3.13 -13.27
N HIS A 121 7.09 2.86 -14.02
CA HIS A 121 7.29 3.46 -15.34
C HIS A 121 6.14 3.12 -16.31
N VAL A 122 5.66 1.88 -16.31
CA VAL A 122 4.54 1.44 -17.14
C VAL A 122 3.26 2.19 -16.78
N GLN A 123 2.95 2.31 -15.47
CA GLN A 123 1.81 3.06 -14.99
C GLN A 123 1.86 4.53 -15.41
N ASN A 124 3.01 5.20 -15.25
CA ASN A 124 3.17 6.58 -15.73
C ASN A 124 3.03 6.69 -17.26
N ARG A 125 3.56 5.73 -18.01
CA ARG A 125 3.48 5.72 -19.48
C ARG A 125 2.04 5.60 -19.97
N PHE A 126 1.21 4.83 -19.27
CA PHE A 126 -0.23 4.71 -19.54
C PHE A 126 -1.07 5.78 -18.86
N ASN A 127 -0.46 6.66 -18.05
CA ASN A 127 -1.14 7.70 -17.28
C ASN A 127 -2.28 7.14 -16.40
N LEU A 128 -2.03 6.00 -15.76
CA LEU A 128 -2.98 5.38 -14.83
C LEU A 128 -2.91 6.09 -13.47
N LEU A 129 -3.91 5.88 -12.61
CA LEU A 129 -3.95 6.40 -11.25
C LEU A 129 -2.83 5.79 -10.38
N ASN A 130 -2.41 6.52 -9.35
CA ASN A 130 -1.47 5.97 -8.36
C ASN A 130 -2.13 4.83 -7.56
N GLU A 131 -3.43 4.94 -7.32
CA GLU A 131 -4.28 3.91 -6.72
C GLU A 131 -4.19 2.59 -7.51
N THR A 132 -4.20 2.66 -8.84
CA THR A 132 -4.02 1.50 -9.72
C THR A 132 -2.68 0.80 -9.49
N LEU A 133 -1.60 1.56 -9.30
CA LEU A 133 -0.30 0.97 -8.95
C LEU A 133 -0.29 0.40 -7.53
N SER A 134 -0.86 1.09 -6.54
CA SER A 134 -0.96 0.57 -5.18
C SER A 134 -1.71 -0.78 -5.14
N LEU A 135 -2.83 -0.88 -5.85
CA LEU A 135 -3.57 -2.13 -6.00
C LEU A 135 -2.73 -3.19 -6.72
N THR A 136 -2.04 -2.83 -7.80
CA THR A 136 -1.17 -3.73 -8.57
C THR A 136 -0.15 -4.42 -7.66
N ILE A 137 0.51 -3.63 -6.81
CA ILE A 137 1.53 -4.13 -5.91
C ILE A 137 0.91 -4.99 -4.79
N ASN A 138 -0.25 -4.62 -4.27
CA ASN A 138 -0.98 -5.45 -3.31
C ASN A 138 -1.35 -6.83 -3.91
N LEU A 139 -1.91 -6.83 -5.12
CA LEU A 139 -2.27 -8.06 -5.83
C LEU A 139 -1.04 -8.91 -6.15
N LEU A 140 0.06 -8.29 -6.56
CA LEU A 140 1.33 -8.97 -6.82
C LEU A 140 1.83 -9.71 -5.58
N ASP A 141 1.95 -9.02 -4.45
CA ASP A 141 2.49 -9.59 -3.22
C ASP A 141 1.59 -10.70 -2.66
N ARG A 142 0.27 -10.47 -2.64
CA ARG A 142 -0.71 -11.49 -2.20
C ARG A 142 -0.74 -12.70 -3.13
N SER A 143 -0.60 -12.50 -4.44
CA SER A 143 -0.55 -13.60 -5.41
C SER A 143 0.69 -14.46 -5.21
N LEU A 144 1.85 -13.85 -4.99
CA LEU A 144 3.09 -14.58 -4.69
C LEU A 144 2.95 -15.43 -3.42
N LEU A 145 2.30 -14.87 -2.39
CA LEU A 145 2.02 -15.59 -1.15
C LEU A 145 1.05 -16.75 -1.36
N ALA A 146 -0.08 -16.51 -2.04
CA ALA A 146 -1.14 -17.50 -2.27
C ALA A 146 -0.69 -18.65 -3.18
N MET A 147 0.05 -18.35 -4.24
CA MET A 147 0.50 -19.36 -5.22
C MET A 147 1.71 -20.18 -4.75
N ASN A 148 2.29 -19.83 -3.61
CA ASN A 148 3.33 -20.53 -2.89
C ASN A 148 4.42 -21.23 -3.74
N GLY A 149 5.12 -20.46 -4.58
CA GLY A 149 6.23 -20.97 -5.40
C GLY A 149 5.86 -21.44 -6.80
N SER A 150 4.59 -21.34 -7.21
CA SER A 150 4.17 -21.65 -8.58
C SER A 150 4.71 -20.67 -9.64
N ILE A 151 5.19 -19.50 -9.22
CA ILE A 151 5.71 -18.46 -10.10
C ILE A 151 7.24 -18.56 -10.16
N ILE A 152 7.75 -18.90 -11.35
CA ILE A 152 9.17 -18.91 -11.66
C ILE A 152 9.65 -17.55 -12.16
N LYS A 153 10.97 -17.32 -12.15
CA LYS A 153 11.58 -16.03 -12.52
C LYS A 153 11.16 -15.52 -13.91
N THR A 154 11.05 -16.41 -14.89
CA THR A 154 10.67 -16.05 -16.28
C THR A 154 9.24 -15.55 -16.39
N ASN A 155 8.35 -15.99 -15.49
CA ASN A 155 6.93 -15.62 -15.50
C ASN A 155 6.65 -14.44 -14.56
N PHE A 156 7.68 -13.90 -13.88
CA PHE A 156 7.48 -12.89 -12.86
C PHE A 156 7.04 -11.55 -13.44
N GLN A 157 7.59 -11.15 -14.59
CA GLN A 157 7.13 -9.94 -15.30
C GLN A 157 5.69 -10.11 -15.82
N LEU A 158 5.37 -11.28 -16.36
CA LEU A 158 3.99 -11.61 -16.79
C LEU A 158 3.01 -11.46 -15.62
N LEU A 159 3.35 -11.97 -14.43
CA LEU A 159 2.54 -11.79 -13.22
C LEU A 159 2.34 -10.30 -12.90
N GLY A 160 3.42 -9.51 -12.88
CA GLY A 160 3.34 -8.08 -12.58
C GLY A 160 2.45 -7.30 -13.56
N VAL A 161 2.65 -7.52 -14.86
CA VAL A 161 1.84 -6.90 -15.92
C VAL A 161 0.38 -7.32 -15.83
N THR A 162 0.13 -8.58 -15.52
CA THR A 162 -1.23 -9.09 -15.33
C THR A 162 -1.89 -8.45 -14.11
N CYS A 163 -1.17 -8.27 -13.00
CA CYS A 163 -1.70 -7.57 -11.82
C CYS A 163 -2.03 -6.11 -12.15
N LEU A 164 -1.23 -5.45 -12.99
CA LEU A 164 -1.51 -4.09 -13.45
C LEU A 164 -2.73 -4.03 -14.36
N PHE A 165 -2.90 -5.01 -15.25
CA PHE A 165 -4.08 -5.13 -16.10
C PHE A 165 -5.36 -5.35 -15.28
N ILE A 166 -5.32 -6.24 -14.28
CA ILE A 166 -6.45 -6.46 -13.35
C ILE A 166 -6.77 -5.18 -12.58
N SER A 167 -5.76 -4.50 -12.03
CA SER A 167 -5.94 -3.27 -11.27
C SER A 167 -6.51 -2.15 -12.14
N SER A 168 -6.06 -2.06 -13.39
CA SER A 168 -6.57 -1.08 -14.34
C SER A 168 -8.07 -1.30 -14.61
N LYS A 169 -8.51 -2.56 -14.75
CA LYS A 169 -9.95 -2.87 -14.86
C LYS A 169 -10.77 -2.56 -13.61
N PHE A 170 -10.11 -2.45 -12.45
CA PHE A 170 -10.78 -2.19 -11.18
C PHE A 170 -10.89 -0.70 -10.87
N GLU A 171 -9.82 0.06 -11.11
CA GLU A 171 -9.70 1.47 -10.71
C GLU A 171 -9.95 2.47 -11.86
N GLU A 172 -9.66 2.11 -13.12
CA GLU A 172 -9.68 3.06 -14.22
C GLU A 172 -11.06 3.16 -14.89
N ILE A 173 -11.42 4.39 -15.28
CA ILE A 173 -12.58 4.63 -16.14
C ILE A 173 -12.34 4.03 -17.54
N THR A 174 -11.11 4.15 -18.04
CA THR A 174 -10.71 3.69 -19.37
C THR A 174 -9.48 2.82 -19.25
N VAL A 175 -9.63 1.55 -19.58
CA VAL A 175 -8.58 0.54 -19.43
C VAL A 175 -7.78 0.45 -20.73
N PRO A 176 -6.43 0.43 -20.70
CA PRO A 176 -5.64 0.13 -21.90
C PRO A 176 -5.94 -1.27 -22.44
N ASN A 177 -5.72 -1.47 -23.74
CA ASN A 177 -5.92 -2.79 -24.32
C ASN A 177 -4.82 -3.75 -23.84
N VAL A 178 -5.13 -5.05 -23.75
CA VAL A 178 -4.15 -6.07 -23.34
C VAL A 178 -2.95 -6.11 -24.30
N GLU A 179 -3.16 -5.78 -25.57
CA GLU A 179 -2.10 -5.63 -26.57
C GLU A 179 -1.08 -4.55 -26.19
N ASP A 180 -1.51 -3.45 -25.56
CA ASP A 180 -0.62 -2.38 -25.11
C ASP A 180 0.31 -2.89 -24.00
N PHE A 181 -0.21 -3.70 -23.08
CA PHE A 181 0.55 -4.35 -22.02
C PHE A 181 1.57 -5.37 -22.56
N VAL A 182 1.20 -6.13 -23.59
CA VAL A 182 2.13 -7.05 -24.29
C VAL A 182 3.24 -6.25 -25.00
N GLN A 183 2.87 -5.17 -25.67
CA GLN A 183 3.80 -4.33 -26.42
C GLN A 183 4.81 -3.63 -25.50
N ILE A 184 4.37 -3.05 -24.38
CA ILE A 184 5.28 -2.35 -23.45
C ILE A 184 6.24 -3.31 -22.73
N ALA A 185 5.85 -4.57 -22.58
CA ALA A 185 6.73 -5.64 -22.08
C ALA A 185 7.70 -6.17 -23.14
N GLY A 186 7.71 -5.62 -24.36
CA GLY A 186 8.59 -6.04 -25.44
C GLY A 186 8.17 -7.33 -26.13
N GLY A 187 6.91 -7.75 -26.00
CA GLY A 187 6.39 -8.96 -26.66
C GLY A 187 6.95 -10.27 -26.10
N VAL A 188 7.48 -10.26 -24.88
CA VAL A 188 8.05 -11.45 -24.22
C VAL A 188 7.01 -12.49 -23.79
N PHE A 189 5.73 -12.12 -23.82
CA PHE A 189 4.58 -12.99 -23.60
C PHE A 189 3.42 -12.61 -24.52
N THR A 190 2.47 -13.52 -24.75
CA THR A 190 1.30 -13.28 -25.61
C THR A 190 0.09 -12.79 -24.82
N LYS A 191 -0.92 -12.28 -25.52
CA LYS A 191 -2.22 -11.91 -24.95
C LYS A 191 -2.90 -13.08 -24.24
N GLU A 192 -2.80 -14.27 -24.80
CA GLU A 192 -3.36 -15.50 -24.23
C GLU A 192 -2.69 -15.84 -22.89
N GLU A 193 -1.36 -15.65 -22.80
CA GLU A 193 -0.63 -15.87 -21.54
C GLU A 193 -1.04 -14.86 -20.47
N VAL A 194 -1.32 -13.60 -20.83
CA VAL A 194 -1.87 -12.59 -19.90
C VAL A 194 -3.23 -13.05 -19.37
N PHE A 195 -4.14 -13.52 -20.23
CA PHE A 195 -5.45 -14.01 -19.77
C PHE A 195 -5.36 -15.28 -18.91
N GLN A 196 -4.45 -16.21 -19.23
CA GLN A 196 -4.22 -17.38 -18.40
C GLN A 196 -3.65 -17.01 -17.04
N MET A 197 -2.72 -16.06 -16.99
CA MET A 197 -2.19 -15.54 -15.72
C MET A 197 -3.29 -14.81 -14.95
N GLU A 198 -4.16 -14.06 -15.61
CA GLU A 198 -5.27 -13.34 -14.98
C GLU A 198 -6.21 -14.30 -14.28
N GLN A 199 -6.61 -15.38 -14.95
CA GLN A 199 -7.43 -16.43 -14.35
C GLN A 199 -6.75 -17.05 -13.12
N LYS A 200 -5.43 -17.28 -13.17
CA LYS A 200 -4.66 -17.80 -12.04
C LYS A 200 -4.64 -16.82 -10.87
N VAL A 201 -4.38 -15.53 -11.12
CA VAL A 201 -4.37 -14.49 -10.08
C VAL A 201 -5.73 -14.36 -9.43
N LEU A 202 -6.80 -14.21 -10.22
CA LEU A 202 -8.15 -14.06 -9.69
C LEU A 202 -8.59 -15.30 -8.89
N SER A 203 -8.25 -16.49 -9.36
CA SER A 203 -8.55 -17.74 -8.64
C SER A 203 -7.75 -17.86 -7.34
N ALA A 204 -6.45 -17.53 -7.37
CA ALA A 204 -5.60 -17.60 -6.19
C ALA A 204 -6.02 -16.62 -5.08
N LEU A 205 -6.65 -15.50 -5.47
CA LEU A 205 -7.13 -14.47 -4.56
C LEU A 205 -8.64 -14.58 -4.26
N ASP A 206 -9.34 -15.63 -4.71
CA ASP A 206 -10.79 -15.78 -4.56
C ASP A 206 -11.58 -14.54 -5.04
N PHE A 207 -11.10 -13.85 -6.08
CA PHE A 207 -11.62 -12.58 -6.60
C PHE A 207 -11.65 -11.43 -5.57
N ASP A 208 -10.86 -11.53 -4.51
CA ASP A 208 -10.85 -10.56 -3.41
C ASP A 208 -9.81 -9.45 -3.63
N LEU A 209 -10.24 -8.37 -4.31
CA LEU A 209 -9.36 -7.30 -4.80
C LEU A 209 -9.44 -6.00 -3.98
N GLY A 210 -10.36 -5.87 -3.02
CA GLY A 210 -10.73 -4.60 -2.39
C GLY A 210 -9.76 -4.06 -1.33
N ALA A 211 -8.45 -4.08 -1.58
CA ALA A 211 -7.46 -3.63 -0.62
C ALA A 211 -7.45 -2.10 -0.45
N PRO A 212 -7.41 -1.58 0.79
CA PRO A 212 -7.27 -0.14 1.01
C PRO A 212 -5.84 0.31 0.73
N HIS A 213 -5.70 1.56 0.31
CA HIS A 213 -4.46 2.18 -0.09
C HIS A 213 -4.04 3.28 0.90
N SER A 214 -2.74 3.46 1.11
CA SER A 214 -2.22 4.49 2.03
C SER A 214 -2.68 5.90 1.64
N ILE A 215 -2.85 6.17 0.35
CA ILE A 215 -3.34 7.47 -0.13
C ILE A 215 -4.76 7.80 0.36
N GLN A 216 -5.62 6.81 0.59
CA GLN A 216 -6.98 7.02 1.10
C GLN A 216 -6.93 7.52 2.56
N PHE A 217 -6.10 6.88 3.40
CA PHE A 217 -5.84 7.34 4.76
C PHE A 217 -5.15 8.71 4.78
N LEU A 218 -4.18 8.95 3.89
CA LEU A 218 -3.46 10.21 3.80
C LEU A 218 -4.41 11.38 3.46
N ARG A 219 -5.37 11.18 2.56
CA ARG A 219 -6.42 12.17 2.23
C ARG A 219 -7.25 12.52 3.47
N ARG A 220 -7.63 11.53 4.28
CA ARG A 220 -8.32 11.74 5.55
C ARG A 220 -7.45 12.51 6.55
N TYR A 221 -6.20 12.10 6.75
CA TYR A 221 -5.30 12.73 7.70
C TYR A 221 -4.97 14.18 7.34
N ARG A 222 -4.92 14.52 6.04
CA ARG A 222 -4.77 15.90 5.58
C ARG A 222 -5.80 16.85 6.18
N PHE A 223 -7.04 16.40 6.37
CA PHE A 223 -8.11 17.22 6.94
C PHE A 223 -7.80 17.65 8.37
N TYR A 224 -7.21 16.76 9.16
CA TYR A 224 -6.89 17.02 10.58
C TYR A 224 -5.55 17.74 10.77
N VAL A 225 -4.56 17.44 9.93
CA VAL A 225 -3.21 17.99 10.04
C VAL A 225 -3.07 19.35 9.34
N GLU A 226 -3.87 19.60 8.30
CA GLU A 226 -3.79 20.80 7.46
C GLU A 226 -2.33 21.11 7.01
N PRO A 227 -1.63 20.15 6.36
CA PRO A 227 -0.31 20.39 5.81
C PRO A 227 -0.39 21.40 4.66
N ASP A 228 0.66 22.21 4.49
CA ASP A 228 0.81 23.01 3.28
C ASP A 228 1.02 22.09 2.05
N GLY A 229 0.94 22.68 0.85
CA GLY A 229 1.03 21.93 -0.40
C GLY A 229 2.32 21.13 -0.54
N ARG A 230 3.47 21.70 -0.14
CA ARG A 230 4.79 21.05 -0.23
C ARG A 230 4.86 19.86 0.72
N THR A 231 4.50 20.06 1.99
CA THR A 231 4.44 18.98 2.99
C THR A 231 3.54 17.85 2.55
N TYR A 232 2.37 18.16 1.97
CA TYR A 232 1.43 17.13 1.50
C TYR A 232 1.97 16.34 0.29
N GLN A 233 2.66 17.00 -0.66
CA GLN A 233 3.27 16.31 -1.79
C GLN A 233 4.42 15.40 -1.35
N PHE A 234 5.24 15.84 -0.38
CA PHE A 234 6.29 14.98 0.20
C PHE A 234 5.70 13.78 0.95
N ALA A 235 4.57 13.95 1.66
CA ALA A 235 3.87 12.82 2.27
C ALA A 235 3.36 11.80 1.23
N LYS A 236 2.88 12.25 0.06
CA LYS A 236 2.53 11.34 -1.04
C LYS A 236 3.74 10.59 -1.57
N TYR A 237 4.86 11.29 -1.78
CA TYR A 237 6.12 10.69 -2.18
C TYR A 237 6.52 9.55 -1.22
N ILE A 238 6.48 9.80 0.10
CA ILE A 238 6.79 8.77 1.11
C ILE A 238 5.83 7.55 1.01
N CYS A 239 4.53 7.78 0.79
CA CYS A 239 3.56 6.69 0.59
C CYS A 239 3.88 5.85 -0.65
N GLU A 240 4.34 6.48 -1.72
CA GLU A 240 4.75 5.78 -2.95
C GLU A 240 6.07 5.03 -2.77
N VAL A 241 7.04 5.59 -2.02
CA VAL A 241 8.26 4.86 -1.58
C VAL A 241 7.88 3.57 -0.86
N ALA A 242 6.97 3.65 0.11
CA ALA A 242 6.51 2.48 0.87
C ALA A 242 5.81 1.43 -0.01
N THR A 243 5.10 1.86 -1.06
CA THR A 243 4.46 0.96 -2.02
C THR A 243 5.51 0.16 -2.80
N VAL A 244 6.55 0.81 -3.33
CA VAL A 244 7.57 0.14 -4.17
C VAL A 244 8.61 -0.64 -3.37
N CYS A 245 8.80 -0.31 -2.09
CA CYS A 245 9.82 -0.91 -1.25
C CYS A 245 9.36 -2.23 -0.61
N TYR A 246 10.10 -3.31 -0.82
CA TYR A 246 9.75 -4.63 -0.29
C TYR A 246 9.81 -4.71 1.24
N SER A 247 10.82 -4.10 1.87
CA SER A 247 10.98 -4.08 3.33
C SER A 247 9.83 -3.37 4.04
N LEU A 248 9.14 -2.46 3.35
CA LEU A 248 8.02 -1.70 3.90
C LEU A 248 6.65 -2.31 3.58
N ALA A 249 6.59 -3.38 2.78
CA ALA A 249 5.35 -3.97 2.28
C ALA A 249 4.44 -4.55 3.37
N HIS A 250 4.98 -4.82 4.56
CA HIS A 250 4.26 -5.40 5.69
C HIS A 250 3.56 -4.35 6.58
N HIS A 251 3.86 -3.07 6.39
CA HIS A 251 3.21 -2.01 7.15
C HIS A 251 1.79 -1.79 6.65
N LEU A 252 0.86 -1.60 7.60
CA LEU A 252 -0.52 -1.28 7.27
C LEU A 252 -0.62 0.06 6.53
N PRO A 253 -1.44 0.18 5.48
CA PRO A 253 -1.71 1.42 4.76
C PRO A 253 -1.97 2.65 5.65
N SER A 254 -2.73 2.51 6.75
CA SER A 254 -3.00 3.59 7.70
C SER A 254 -1.74 4.02 8.48
N THR A 255 -0.90 3.06 8.87
CA THR A 255 0.41 3.31 9.49
C THR A 255 1.36 4.00 8.52
N VAL A 256 1.40 3.55 7.25
CA VAL A 256 2.19 4.18 6.18
C VAL A 256 1.79 5.65 6.02
N ALA A 257 0.49 5.92 5.93
CA ALA A 257 -0.02 7.28 5.76
C ALA A 257 0.26 8.19 6.96
N ALA A 258 0.11 7.67 8.19
CA ALA A 258 0.39 8.42 9.41
C ALA A 258 1.89 8.75 9.52
N THR A 259 2.74 7.76 9.25
CA THR A 259 4.19 7.92 9.19
C THR A 259 4.59 8.95 8.13
N ALA A 260 4.00 8.87 6.94
CA ALA A 260 4.30 9.76 5.84
C ALA A 260 3.97 11.24 6.15
N ILE A 261 2.77 11.52 6.66
CA ILE A 261 2.37 12.90 6.96
C ILE A 261 3.13 13.46 8.17
N TRP A 262 3.43 12.60 9.16
CA TRP A 262 4.23 12.99 10.32
C TRP A 262 5.67 13.31 9.94
N LEU A 263 6.31 12.41 9.19
CA LEU A 263 7.69 12.58 8.74
C LEU A 263 7.82 13.79 7.81
N ALA A 264 6.90 13.96 6.86
CA ALA A 264 6.87 15.13 5.99
C ALA A 264 6.74 16.44 6.77
N SER A 265 5.84 16.47 7.75
CA SER A 265 5.68 17.65 8.62
C SER A 265 6.98 17.95 9.35
N TYR A 266 7.61 16.92 9.94
CA TYR A 266 8.87 17.08 10.66
C TYR A 266 10.00 17.60 9.76
N THR A 267 10.14 17.04 8.55
CA THR A 267 11.11 17.47 7.54
C THR A 267 11.03 18.98 7.32
N PHE A 268 9.83 19.51 7.07
CA PHE A 268 9.61 20.94 6.80
C PHE A 268 9.32 21.79 8.04
N GLY A 269 9.73 21.32 9.22
CA GLY A 269 9.76 22.14 10.45
C GLY A 269 8.46 22.21 11.24
N ARG A 270 7.47 21.35 10.94
CA ARG A 270 6.23 21.22 11.69
C ARG A 270 6.26 19.96 12.55
N THR A 271 6.10 20.09 13.86
CA THR A 271 6.02 18.94 14.75
C THR A 271 4.58 18.64 15.12
N LEU A 272 4.16 17.40 14.87
CA LEU A 272 2.85 16.89 15.28
C LEU A 272 2.98 16.19 16.64
N VAL A 273 2.49 16.82 17.70
CA VAL A 273 2.53 16.31 19.09
C VAL A 273 1.15 16.16 19.74
N SER A 274 0.08 16.35 18.97
CA SER A 274 -1.29 16.32 19.50
C SER A 274 -1.74 14.90 19.85
N ASN A 275 -2.06 14.62 21.11
CA ASN A 275 -2.62 13.33 21.54
C ASN A 275 -3.87 12.95 20.74
N TYR A 276 -4.74 13.92 20.42
CA TYR A 276 -5.90 13.69 19.55
C TYR A 276 -5.52 13.12 18.18
N LEU A 277 -4.41 13.57 17.58
CA LEU A 277 -3.95 13.02 16.31
C LEU A 277 -3.52 11.56 16.45
N PHE A 278 -2.83 11.19 17.54
CA PHE A 278 -2.38 9.81 17.74
C PHE A 278 -3.52 8.88 18.16
N ASP A 279 -4.38 9.33 19.08
CA ASP A 279 -5.42 8.51 19.70
C ASP A 279 -6.67 8.36 18.80
N GLU A 280 -7.17 9.45 18.22
CA GLU A 280 -8.45 9.45 17.49
C GLU A 280 -8.27 9.39 15.97
N VAL A 281 -7.26 10.09 15.42
CA VAL A 281 -7.08 10.20 13.96
C VAL A 281 -6.23 9.05 13.41
N PHE A 282 -4.99 8.93 13.87
CA PHE A 282 -4.06 7.89 13.44
C PHE A 282 -4.40 6.54 14.08
N LYS A 283 -4.97 6.54 15.29
CA LYS A 283 -5.23 5.34 16.11
C LYS A 283 -3.95 4.50 16.21
N LEU A 284 -2.82 5.17 16.44
CA LEU A 284 -1.48 4.61 16.38
C LEU A 284 -0.65 5.24 17.50
N ASP A 285 0.00 4.40 18.31
CA ASP A 285 0.84 4.90 19.38
C ASP A 285 2.13 5.54 18.84
N GLN A 286 2.66 6.49 19.60
CA GLN A 286 3.83 7.25 19.21
C GLN A 286 5.06 6.35 19.01
N ALA A 287 5.27 5.34 19.86
CA ALA A 287 6.45 4.48 19.77
C ALA A 287 6.46 3.65 18.48
N THR A 288 5.30 3.09 18.10
CA THR A 288 5.13 2.38 16.83
C THR A 288 5.34 3.33 15.65
N LEU A 289 4.81 4.55 15.69
CA LEU A 289 5.05 5.55 14.64
C LEU A 289 6.54 5.88 14.51
N PHE A 290 7.25 6.11 15.62
CA PHE A 290 8.68 6.42 15.59
C PHE A 290 9.52 5.27 15.03
N SER A 291 9.25 4.03 15.47
CA SER A 291 9.95 2.85 14.96
C SER A 291 9.72 2.66 13.45
N THR A 292 8.49 2.89 12.99
CA THR A 292 8.12 2.82 11.57
C THR A 292 8.80 3.93 10.79
N ALA A 293 8.76 5.18 11.27
CA ALA A 293 9.39 6.33 10.64
C ALA A 293 10.90 6.12 10.45
N ARG A 294 11.58 5.52 11.43
CA ARG A 294 13.01 5.16 11.32
C ARG A 294 13.26 4.22 10.15
N SER A 295 12.44 3.19 9.98
CA SER A 295 12.58 2.25 8.87
C SER A 295 12.33 2.88 7.49
N PHE A 296 11.57 3.99 7.44
CA PHE A 296 11.25 4.68 6.20
C PHE A 296 12.37 5.62 5.75
N VAL A 297 13.04 6.29 6.68
CA VAL A 297 14.01 7.37 6.40
C VAL A 297 15.10 6.92 5.45
N ASP A 298 15.72 5.76 5.72
CA ASP A 298 16.76 5.21 4.84
C ASP A 298 16.23 4.98 3.43
N HIS A 299 15.01 4.47 3.28
CA HIS A 299 14.41 4.25 1.96
C HIS A 299 14.07 5.57 1.27
N VAL A 300 13.48 6.53 1.97
CA VAL A 300 13.16 7.86 1.45
C VAL A 300 14.41 8.56 0.93
N ILE A 301 15.50 8.53 1.71
CA ILE A 301 16.78 9.13 1.30
C ILE A 301 17.37 8.38 0.11
N ASN A 302 17.39 7.04 0.13
CA ASN A 302 17.95 6.24 -0.95
C ASN A 302 17.21 6.42 -2.28
N PHE A 303 15.88 6.54 -2.26
CA PHE A 303 15.08 6.81 -3.47
C PHE A 303 15.23 8.26 -3.96
N ALA A 304 15.59 9.20 -3.08
CA ALA A 304 15.87 10.59 -3.44
C ALA A 304 17.31 10.77 -3.96
N SER A 305 18.26 9.96 -3.51
CA SER A 305 19.68 10.11 -3.84
C SER A 305 19.97 9.94 -5.34
N THR A 306 20.94 10.73 -5.81
CA THR A 306 21.52 10.65 -7.17
C THR A 306 22.79 9.79 -7.23
N ASP A 307 23.28 9.30 -6.08
CA ASP A 307 24.59 8.65 -5.98
C ASP A 307 24.59 7.22 -6.52
N ASP A 308 23.42 6.57 -6.54
CA ASP A 308 23.28 5.28 -7.21
C ASP A 308 23.16 5.53 -8.73
N ASN A 309 23.96 4.83 -9.54
CA ASN A 309 23.86 4.82 -11.01
C ASN A 309 22.50 4.32 -11.54
N ARG A 310 21.58 4.02 -10.62
CA ARG A 310 20.23 3.58 -10.86
C ARG A 310 19.26 4.75 -10.69
N THR A 311 18.61 5.12 -11.77
CA THR A 311 17.48 6.06 -11.72
C THR A 311 16.20 5.28 -11.41
N TYR A 312 15.55 5.63 -10.31
CA TYR A 312 14.22 5.10 -9.98
C TYR A 312 13.14 5.91 -10.69
N ALA A 313 12.10 5.24 -11.16
CA ALA A 313 10.93 5.86 -11.79
C ALA A 313 10.26 6.91 -10.88
N LEU A 314 10.24 6.59 -9.59
CA LEU A 314 9.70 7.45 -8.55
C LEU A 314 10.50 8.75 -8.42
N ARG A 315 11.83 8.69 -8.55
CA ARG A 315 12.71 9.87 -8.50
C ARG A 315 12.40 10.80 -9.66
N GLU A 316 12.28 10.27 -10.87
CA GLU A 316 11.96 11.05 -12.07
C GLU A 316 10.64 11.82 -11.94
N LYS A 317 9.58 11.18 -11.43
CA LYS A 317 8.27 11.86 -11.22
C LYS A 317 8.36 13.02 -10.24
N TYR A 318 9.13 12.85 -9.16
CA TYR A 318 9.16 13.79 -8.05
C TYR A 318 10.33 14.78 -8.10
N GLN A 319 11.20 14.68 -9.10
CA GLN A 319 12.41 15.49 -9.24
C GLN A 319 12.11 16.98 -9.14
N GLU A 320 11.25 17.50 -10.02
CA GLU A 320 10.97 18.93 -10.16
C GLU A 320 9.90 19.46 -9.18
N SER A 321 9.21 18.57 -8.44
CA SER A 321 8.06 18.95 -7.61
C SER A 321 8.30 18.82 -6.11
N VAL A 322 9.08 17.82 -5.70
CA VAL A 322 9.24 17.44 -4.30
C VAL A 322 10.72 17.36 -3.93
N LEU A 323 11.55 16.77 -4.80
CA LEU A 323 12.96 16.53 -4.49
C LEU A 323 13.83 17.79 -4.59
N GLU A 324 13.46 18.78 -5.41
CA GLU A 324 14.09 20.11 -5.40
C GLU A 324 14.02 20.79 -4.03
N ASP A 325 12.90 20.61 -3.32
CA ASP A 325 12.70 21.16 -1.97
C ASP A 325 13.32 20.27 -0.88
N PHE A 326 13.71 19.03 -1.19
CA PHE A 326 14.31 18.08 -0.25
C PHE A 326 15.85 18.16 -0.28
N THR A 327 16.37 19.18 0.39
CA THR A 327 17.81 19.50 0.45
C THR A 327 18.63 18.60 1.39
N ALA A 328 19.95 18.69 1.29
CA ALA A 328 20.90 18.01 2.19
C ALA A 328 20.71 18.41 3.67
N GLU A 329 20.21 19.62 3.95
CA GLU A 329 19.89 20.06 5.31
C GLU A 329 18.74 19.23 5.90
N HIS A 330 17.71 18.96 5.10
CA HIS A 330 16.61 18.08 5.50
C HIS A 330 17.08 16.65 5.75
N ILE A 331 17.99 16.14 4.91
CA ILE A 331 18.59 14.81 5.10
C ILE A 331 19.38 14.74 6.43
N SER A 332 20.24 15.73 6.70
CA SER A 332 20.97 15.81 7.98
C SER A 332 20.01 15.84 9.15
N LYS A 333 18.98 16.69 9.09
CA LYS A 333 17.97 16.81 10.14
C LYS A 333 17.26 15.50 10.43
N LEU A 334 16.91 14.73 9.40
CA LEU A 334 16.29 13.42 9.56
C LEU A 334 17.24 12.41 10.22
N ASN A 335 18.50 12.35 9.78
CA ASN A 335 19.50 11.46 10.36
C ASN A 335 19.79 11.81 11.83
N ASP A 336 20.04 13.08 12.12
CA ASP A 336 20.29 13.58 13.48
C ASP A 336 19.13 13.24 14.42
N PHE A 337 17.89 13.38 13.94
CA PHE A 337 16.70 13.06 14.72
C PHE A 337 16.64 11.59 15.16
N PHE A 338 16.98 10.66 14.27
CA PHE A 338 16.92 9.22 14.57
C PHE A 338 18.19 8.67 15.23
N ASP A 339 19.32 9.36 15.10
CA ASP A 339 20.59 8.99 15.75
C ASP A 339 20.65 9.44 17.22
N TYR A 340 20.16 10.64 17.54
CA TYR A 340 20.23 11.20 18.89
C TYR A 340 18.93 11.08 19.70
N GLY A 341 17.82 10.71 19.05
CA GLY A 341 16.54 10.43 19.70
C GLY A 341 15.69 11.67 20.00
N TYR A 342 14.39 11.42 20.20
CA TYR A 342 13.34 12.44 20.37
C TYR A 342 13.64 13.43 21.51
N GLU A 343 14.17 12.96 22.64
CA GLU A 343 14.44 13.76 23.84
C GLU A 343 15.61 14.75 23.66
N TYR A 344 16.57 14.47 22.77
CA TYR A 344 17.75 15.32 22.53
C TYR A 344 17.52 16.42 21.49
N SER A 345 16.44 16.32 20.70
CA SER A 345 16.16 17.24 19.59
C SER A 345 15.68 18.64 20.01
N GLY A 346 15.73 18.97 21.31
CA GLY A 346 15.54 20.33 21.79
C GLY A 346 14.15 20.89 21.48
N PHE A 347 13.09 20.12 21.79
CA PHE A 347 11.70 20.57 21.75
C PHE A 347 11.47 21.70 22.77
N SER A 348 11.97 22.88 22.47
CA SER A 348 11.48 24.14 23.00
C SER A 348 10.05 24.33 22.48
N SER A 349 9.13 24.60 23.39
CA SER A 349 7.68 24.79 23.20
C SER A 349 7.29 25.98 22.30
N ALA A 350 8.14 26.40 21.35
CA ALA A 350 7.98 27.61 20.56
C ALA A 350 7.32 27.38 19.19
N SER A 351 7.21 26.13 18.71
CA SER A 351 6.58 25.79 17.41
C SER A 351 5.45 24.75 17.50
N THR A 352 4.84 24.59 18.68
CA THR A 352 3.58 23.85 18.83
C THR A 352 2.45 24.63 18.19
N TYR A 353 2.09 24.28 16.94
CA TYR A 353 0.82 24.71 16.37
C TYR A 353 -0.30 23.88 17.00
N SER A 354 -1.19 24.55 17.72
CA SER A 354 -2.45 24.00 18.21
C SER A 354 -3.29 23.55 17.02
N VAL A 355 -3.61 22.25 16.95
CA VAL A 355 -4.69 21.74 16.10
C VAL A 355 -5.96 22.48 16.54
N ARG A 356 -6.65 23.13 15.61
CA ARG A 356 -7.77 24.03 15.89
C ARG A 356 -8.71 23.47 16.97
N SER A 357 -8.97 24.32 17.95
CA SER A 357 -9.99 24.25 19.00
C SER A 357 -11.44 24.20 18.46
N ALA A 358 -11.73 23.27 17.56
CA ALA A 358 -13.04 23.08 16.95
C ALA A 358 -13.92 22.06 17.68
N PHE A 359 -13.40 21.38 18.71
CA PHE A 359 -14.13 20.38 19.49
C PHE A 359 -14.28 20.72 20.99
N GLU A 360 -13.84 21.91 21.42
CA GLU A 360 -14.20 22.45 22.74
C GLU A 360 -15.31 23.49 22.58
N LYS A 361 -16.55 23.02 22.39
CA LYS A 361 -17.79 23.64 22.90
C LYS A 361 -19.01 22.77 22.66
#